data_AF-A0A938GVW8-F1
#
_entry.id   AF-A0A938GVW8-F1
#
_cell.length_a   1.000
_cell.length_b   1.000
_cell.length_c   1.000
_cell.angle_alpha   90.00
_cell.angle_beta   90.00
_cell.angle_gamma   90.00
#
_symmetry.space_group_name_H-M   'P 1'
#
loop_
_entity.id
_entity.type
_entity.pdbx_description
1 polymer ?
#
loop_
_entity_poly.entity_id
_entity_poly.type
_entity_poly.pdbx_seq_one_letter_code
_entity_poly.pdbx_strand_id
1 'polypeptide(L)'
;MSHDSDHDSGTPCGDGQVGAAGGAVGRSACDRTRADRSQARAGKCPGGRAFFCPAEADPRVSQTSPISGRGDGLHRPDQRRAGSWRVVIYFDTSYLVRLYFQDPGWESVRELAATGDLACAIHGHAEIVAAFHRKLREGAIKPVQFAALLEQLAADDAQGAVQWLPLAPETLGRVVAVYAGLPAAVFLRAADALHLATAAEQGFSSVYSNDSHLLAAAKHFGLSGRNVIVAAP
;
A
#
# COMPACT_ATOMS: atom_id res chain seq x y z
N MET A 1 -10.96 62.36 61.58
CA MET A 1 -12.40 62.62 61.67
C MET A 1 -13.05 61.69 60.65
N SER A 2 -13.28 60.43 61.05
CA SER A 2 -14.60 59.85 61.43
C SER A 2 -15.30 59.28 60.17
N HIS A 3 -15.34 57.94 60.00
CA HIS A 3 -16.46 57.00 60.34
C HIS A 3 -17.71 57.27 59.47
N ASP A 4 -18.38 56.33 58.78
CA ASP A 4 -18.81 54.93 59.02
C ASP A 4 -19.09 54.24 57.64
N SER A 5 -18.80 52.94 57.39
CA SER A 5 -19.57 51.68 57.69
C SER A 5 -20.83 51.53 56.81
N ASP A 6 -21.12 50.44 56.07
CA ASP A 6 -21.29 49.00 56.40
C ASP A 6 -21.06 48.11 55.15
N HIS A 7 -20.37 46.96 55.17
CA HIS A 7 -20.71 45.60 55.67
C HIS A 7 -21.74 44.79 54.85
N ASP A 8 -21.28 43.72 54.16
CA ASP A 8 -21.69 42.30 54.36
C ASP A 8 -20.77 41.38 53.51
N SER A 9 -19.86 40.59 54.09
CA SER A 9 -19.95 39.18 54.55
C SER A 9 -20.33 38.17 53.44
N GLY A 10 -19.71 36.98 53.28
CA GLY A 10 -18.80 36.23 54.14
C GLY A 10 -17.92 35.20 53.39
N THR A 11 -17.24 34.43 54.22
CA THR A 11 -15.86 33.89 54.16
C THR A 11 -15.79 32.42 53.65
N PRO A 12 -14.59 31.90 53.28
CA PRO A 12 -14.35 30.59 52.68
C PRO A 12 -13.94 29.52 53.71
N CYS A 13 -13.71 28.26 53.28
CA CYS A 13 -12.71 27.32 53.82
C CYS A 13 -12.87 25.90 53.26
N GLY A 14 -11.77 25.16 53.12
CA GLY A 14 -11.80 23.70 53.18
C GLY A 14 -10.69 22.92 52.47
N ASP A 15 -9.45 23.02 52.96
CA ASP A 15 -8.41 22.01 52.76
C ASP A 15 -8.78 20.68 53.45
N GLY A 16 -8.30 19.55 52.91
CA GLY A 16 -8.42 18.23 53.55
C GLY A 16 -7.67 17.10 52.86
N GLN A 17 -6.38 16.95 53.18
CA GLN A 17 -5.66 15.65 53.25
C GLN A 17 -6.40 14.71 54.25
N VAL A 18 -6.41 13.36 54.23
CA VAL A 18 -5.37 12.31 54.14
C VAL A 18 -6.10 10.94 54.12
N GLY A 19 -5.45 9.85 53.67
CA GLY A 19 -5.75 8.51 54.23
C GLY A 19 -5.59 7.30 53.29
N ALA A 20 -4.65 6.41 53.63
CA ALA A 20 -4.27 5.19 52.91
C ALA A 20 -5.12 3.94 53.26
N ALA A 21 -5.07 2.90 52.39
CA ALA A 21 -4.65 1.52 52.70
C ALA A 21 -5.30 0.43 51.80
N GLY A 22 -4.44 -0.48 51.30
CA GLY A 22 -4.65 -1.94 51.39
C GLY A 22 -5.29 -2.69 50.20
N GLY A 23 -4.62 -3.77 49.74
CA GLY A 23 -5.30 -4.91 49.11
C GLY A 23 -4.53 -5.62 47.98
N ALA A 24 -3.77 -6.66 48.32
CA ALA A 24 -3.09 -7.57 47.40
C ALA A 24 -4.02 -8.64 46.81
N VAL A 25 -3.81 -9.06 45.55
CA VAL A 25 -4.08 -10.43 45.06
C VAL A 25 -3.06 -10.79 43.96
N GLY A 26 -2.32 -11.89 44.17
CA GLY A 26 -1.35 -12.43 43.21
C GLY A 26 -1.92 -13.45 42.22
N ARG A 27 -1.07 -13.88 41.28
CA ARG A 27 -0.94 -15.19 40.60
C ARG A 27 0.17 -15.03 39.54
N SER A 28 1.32 -15.67 39.70
CA SER A 28 1.67 -17.07 39.41
C SER A 28 2.25 -17.24 37.99
N ALA A 29 3.44 -17.84 37.96
CA ALA A 29 4.32 -18.05 36.82
C ALA A 29 3.89 -19.23 35.93
N CYS A 30 4.28 -19.19 34.65
CA CYS A 30 4.86 -20.36 33.98
C CYS A 30 5.52 -19.98 32.64
N ASP A 31 6.80 -20.31 32.58
CA ASP A 31 7.60 -20.63 31.39
C ASP A 31 6.82 -21.34 30.27
N ARG A 32 7.14 -21.00 29.01
CA ARG A 32 7.69 -21.97 28.04
C ARG A 32 8.12 -21.37 26.68
N THR A 33 9.38 -21.68 26.34
CA THR A 33 9.96 -22.03 25.00
C THR A 33 9.96 -20.98 23.90
N ARG A 34 11.13 -20.45 23.47
CA ARG A 34 12.30 -21.03 22.75
C ARG A 34 11.99 -21.52 21.33
N ALA A 35 12.76 -20.94 20.41
CA ALA A 35 12.80 -21.08 18.97
C ALA A 35 13.07 -22.50 18.43
N ASP A 36 12.55 -22.78 17.23
CA ASP A 36 13.20 -23.60 16.19
C ASP A 36 12.53 -23.34 14.81
N ARG A 37 13.19 -22.66 13.86
CA ARG A 37 13.86 -23.21 12.66
C ARG A 37 13.25 -24.52 12.09
N SER A 38 12.59 -24.40 10.94
CA SER A 38 12.66 -25.41 9.87
C SER A 38 12.37 -24.72 8.52
N GLN A 39 13.42 -24.46 7.74
CA GLN A 39 13.73 -25.12 6.46
C GLN A 39 12.70 -24.88 5.34
N ALA A 40 12.86 -23.75 4.65
CA ALA A 40 12.30 -23.53 3.32
C ALA A 40 13.09 -24.32 2.27
N ARG A 41 12.43 -25.26 1.59
CA ARG A 41 12.94 -25.86 0.34
C ARG A 41 12.44 -25.00 -0.83
N ALA A 42 13.34 -24.24 -1.43
CA ALA A 42 13.09 -23.49 -2.65
C ALA A 42 13.02 -24.44 -3.85
N GLY A 43 11.79 -24.67 -4.36
CA GLY A 43 11.55 -25.25 -5.68
C GLY A 43 11.73 -24.17 -6.74
N LYS A 44 12.62 -24.43 -7.70
CA LYS A 44 12.98 -23.52 -8.80
C LYS A 44 12.02 -23.74 -9.97
N CYS A 45 11.19 -22.75 -10.30
CA CYS A 45 10.37 -22.75 -11.52
C CYS A 45 10.81 -21.62 -12.47
N PRO A 46 10.97 -21.87 -13.78
CA PRO A 46 11.49 -20.89 -14.72
C PRO A 46 10.38 -20.01 -15.32
N GLY A 47 10.65 -18.71 -15.34
CA GLY A 47 10.48 -17.83 -16.51
C GLY A 47 9.08 -17.62 -17.11
N GLY A 48 8.43 -16.55 -16.66
CA GLY A 48 7.86 -15.51 -17.52
C GLY A 48 6.56 -15.81 -18.26
N ARG A 49 5.45 -15.25 -17.75
CA ARG A 49 4.31 -14.66 -18.48
C ARG A 49 3.29 -14.12 -17.46
N ALA A 50 2.72 -12.95 -17.75
CA ALA A 50 1.61 -12.27 -17.06
C ALA A 50 1.59 -12.43 -15.52
N PHE A 51 2.23 -11.50 -14.79
CA PHE A 51 2.45 -11.57 -13.34
C PHE A 51 1.19 -11.48 -12.48
N PHE A 52 0.05 -11.11 -13.03
CA PHE A 52 -1.22 -11.01 -12.31
C PHE A 52 -2.21 -12.04 -12.84
N CYS A 53 -2.07 -13.29 -12.39
CA CYS A 53 -3.16 -14.26 -12.49
C CYS A 53 -4.01 -14.15 -11.22
N PRO A 54 -5.29 -13.75 -11.29
CA PRO A 54 -6.19 -14.02 -10.19
C PRO A 54 -6.34 -15.54 -10.07
N ALA A 55 -6.26 -16.07 -8.85
CA ALA A 55 -6.64 -17.45 -8.59
C ALA A 55 -8.12 -17.63 -8.96
N GLU A 56 -8.40 -18.32 -10.07
CA GLU A 56 -9.75 -18.77 -10.39
C GLU A 56 -10.18 -19.77 -9.32
N ALA A 57 -11.20 -19.41 -8.54
CA ALA A 57 -11.89 -20.35 -7.68
C ALA A 57 -13.02 -20.99 -8.50
N ASP A 58 -12.74 -22.14 -9.14
CA ASP A 58 -13.77 -23.04 -9.68
C ASP A 58 -13.58 -24.46 -9.12
N PRO A 59 -14.58 -25.06 -8.45
CA PRO A 59 -14.49 -26.42 -7.93
C PRO A 59 -15.10 -27.44 -8.91
N ARG A 60 -14.29 -28.35 -9.47
CA ARG A 60 -14.54 -29.83 -9.53
C ARG A 60 -13.72 -30.58 -10.62
N VAL A 61 -13.25 -31.78 -10.20
CA VAL A 61 -13.08 -33.04 -10.99
C VAL A 61 -11.92 -33.06 -12.01
N SER A 62 -11.11 -34.11 -12.22
CA SER A 62 -10.71 -35.37 -11.57
C SER A 62 -9.53 -35.92 -12.40
N GLN A 63 -8.54 -36.53 -11.74
CA GLN A 63 -7.64 -37.63 -12.16
C GLN A 63 -7.15 -37.77 -13.62
N THR A 64 -5.83 -37.84 -13.82
CA THR A 64 -5.10 -39.00 -14.43
C THR A 64 -3.57 -38.75 -14.44
N SER A 65 -2.80 -39.82 -14.23
CA SER A 65 -1.33 -39.92 -14.38
C SER A 65 -1.03 -40.95 -15.49
N PRO A 66 0.24 -41.31 -15.81
CA PRO A 66 1.49 -40.55 -16.01
C PRO A 66 2.11 -40.81 -17.40
N ILE A 67 3.06 -40.00 -17.88
CA ILE A 67 3.92 -40.39 -19.03
C ILE A 67 5.39 -40.05 -18.76
N SER A 68 6.23 -41.06 -18.96
CA SER A 68 7.70 -41.04 -18.98
C SER A 68 8.22 -40.47 -20.30
N GLY A 69 9.34 -39.74 -20.28
CA GLY A 69 10.08 -39.44 -21.50
C GLY A 69 11.39 -38.71 -21.24
N ARG A 70 12.51 -39.40 -21.45
CA ARG A 70 13.86 -38.83 -21.53
C ARG A 70 13.97 -37.94 -22.77
N GLY A 71 14.71 -36.84 -22.66
CA GLY A 71 15.09 -35.99 -23.79
C GLY A 71 16.38 -35.25 -23.46
N ASP A 72 17.49 -35.79 -23.96
CA ASP A 72 18.79 -35.13 -24.03
C ASP A 72 18.75 -33.89 -24.91
N GLY A 73 19.63 -32.93 -24.60
CA GLY A 73 20.23 -32.05 -25.59
C GLY A 73 19.45 -30.80 -25.97
N LEU A 74 19.89 -29.66 -25.44
CA LEU A 74 20.48 -28.56 -26.22
C LEU A 74 20.72 -27.37 -25.28
N HIS A 75 21.99 -27.12 -24.97
CA HIS A 75 22.43 -25.81 -24.52
C HIS A 75 22.00 -24.79 -25.56
N ARG A 76 20.97 -24.01 -25.22
CA ARG A 76 20.54 -22.85 -25.99
C ARG A 76 21.10 -21.62 -25.26
N PRO A 77 21.88 -20.77 -25.93
CA PRO A 77 22.51 -19.64 -25.27
C PRO A 77 21.43 -18.71 -24.72
N ASP A 78 21.65 -18.26 -23.49
CA ASP A 78 20.88 -17.25 -22.78
C ASP A 78 20.91 -15.95 -23.58
N GLN A 79 19.94 -15.79 -24.49
CA GLN A 79 19.67 -14.53 -25.16
C GLN A 79 18.74 -13.68 -24.29
N ARG A 80 19.21 -13.24 -23.12
CA ARG A 80 18.63 -12.08 -22.44
C ARG A 80 19.43 -10.82 -22.78
N ARG A 81 19.20 -10.44 -24.04
CA ARG A 81 19.07 -9.10 -24.64
C ARG A 81 19.83 -7.95 -23.97
N ALA A 82 20.76 -7.42 -24.74
CA ALA A 82 21.27 -6.06 -24.68
C ALA A 82 20.15 -5.00 -24.54
N GLY A 83 20.30 -4.12 -23.55
CA GLY A 83 20.14 -2.66 -23.72
C GLY A 83 18.76 -2.06 -24.03
N SER A 84 17.65 -2.76 -23.88
CA SER A 84 16.34 -2.11 -23.91
C SER A 84 16.09 -1.42 -22.57
N TRP A 85 16.28 -0.10 -22.50
CA TRP A 85 15.78 0.70 -21.37
C TRP A 85 14.27 0.52 -21.29
N ARG A 86 13.79 -0.24 -20.31
CA ARG A 86 12.36 -0.33 -20.04
C ARG A 86 11.92 1.00 -19.42
N VAL A 87 10.78 1.49 -19.88
CA VAL A 87 10.14 2.68 -19.29
C VAL A 87 9.65 2.28 -17.90
N VAL A 88 9.95 3.09 -16.89
CA VAL A 88 9.39 2.94 -15.54
C VAL A 88 8.15 3.80 -15.43
N ILE A 89 7.05 3.23 -14.97
CA ILE A 89 5.72 3.84 -14.93
C ILE A 89 5.29 4.03 -13.47
N TYR A 90 4.97 5.26 -13.08
CA TYR A 90 4.48 5.53 -11.73
C TYR A 90 2.97 5.28 -11.64
N PHE A 91 2.59 4.30 -10.84
CA PHE A 91 1.19 4.02 -10.49
C PHE A 91 0.90 4.52 -9.08
N ASP A 92 -0.24 5.18 -8.90
CA ASP A 92 -0.83 5.31 -7.57
C ASP A 92 -1.40 3.97 -7.09
N THR A 93 -1.80 3.93 -5.82
CA THR A 93 -2.34 2.70 -5.24
C THR A 93 -3.65 2.26 -5.90
N SER A 94 -4.47 3.19 -6.39
CA SER A 94 -5.74 2.85 -7.05
C SER A 94 -5.53 2.02 -8.32
N TYR A 95 -4.41 2.24 -9.02
CA TYR A 95 -4.01 1.45 -10.19
C TYR A 95 -3.35 0.14 -9.80
N LEU A 96 -2.47 0.12 -8.80
CA LEU A 96 -1.88 -1.13 -8.32
C LEU A 96 -2.95 -2.12 -7.82
N VAL A 97 -3.97 -1.66 -7.11
CA VAL A 97 -5.08 -2.51 -6.63
C VAL A 97 -5.83 -3.19 -7.79
N ARG A 98 -5.94 -2.54 -8.96
CA ARG A 98 -6.55 -3.13 -10.18
C ARG A 98 -5.71 -4.23 -10.81
N LEU A 99 -4.45 -4.37 -10.41
CA LEU A 99 -3.66 -5.54 -10.81
C LEU A 99 -4.14 -6.78 -10.06
N TYR A 100 -4.64 -6.63 -8.83
CA TYR A 100 -5.16 -7.73 -8.00
C TYR A 100 -6.67 -7.99 -8.19
N PHE A 101 -7.45 -6.96 -8.51
CA PHE A 101 -8.90 -7.06 -8.66
C PHE A 101 -9.39 -6.64 -10.02
N GLN A 102 -10.47 -7.29 -10.48
CA GLN A 102 -11.21 -6.91 -11.68
C GLN A 102 -12.15 -5.72 -11.43
N ASP A 103 -11.64 -4.67 -10.80
CA ASP A 103 -12.38 -3.41 -10.63
C ASP A 103 -12.51 -2.71 -12.00
N PRO A 104 -13.53 -1.86 -12.23
CA PRO A 104 -13.73 -1.23 -13.53
C PRO A 104 -12.45 -0.59 -14.10
N GLY A 105 -12.12 -0.95 -15.35
CA GLY A 105 -10.93 -0.50 -16.07
C GLY A 105 -9.65 -1.31 -15.78
N TRP A 106 -9.74 -2.44 -15.08
CA TRP A 106 -8.58 -3.28 -14.77
C TRP A 106 -7.85 -3.79 -16.02
N GLU A 107 -8.55 -4.03 -17.12
CA GLU A 107 -7.98 -4.49 -18.38
C GLU A 107 -6.98 -3.46 -18.93
N SER A 108 -7.41 -2.20 -19.08
CA SER A 108 -6.56 -1.10 -19.54
C SER A 108 -5.36 -0.87 -18.62
N VAL A 109 -5.54 -1.03 -17.31
CA VAL A 109 -4.45 -0.88 -16.34
C VAL A 109 -3.44 -2.03 -16.46
N ARG A 110 -3.89 -3.28 -16.63
CA ARG A 110 -2.99 -4.43 -16.83
C ARG A 110 -2.28 -4.37 -18.18
N GLU A 111 -2.95 -3.90 -19.23
CA GLU A 111 -2.33 -3.64 -20.53
C GLU A 111 -1.22 -2.61 -20.42
N LEU A 112 -1.47 -1.48 -19.75
CA LEU A 112 -0.45 -0.46 -19.49
C LEU A 112 0.71 -1.03 -18.66
N ALA A 113 0.43 -1.79 -17.61
CA ALA A 113 1.44 -2.41 -16.75
C ALA A 113 2.34 -3.38 -17.51
N ALA A 114 1.87 -4.00 -18.60
CA ALA A 114 2.69 -4.88 -19.42
C ALA A 114 3.73 -4.13 -20.28
N THR A 115 3.64 -2.80 -20.39
CA THR A 115 4.51 -2.00 -21.27
C THR A 115 5.82 -1.54 -20.62
N GLY A 116 5.92 -1.61 -19.29
CA GLY A 116 7.05 -1.07 -18.54
C GLY A 116 7.19 -1.68 -17.15
N ASP A 117 8.23 -1.29 -16.44
CA ASP A 117 8.41 -1.66 -15.04
C ASP A 117 7.61 -0.68 -14.17
N LEU A 118 7.10 -1.11 -13.02
CA LEU A 118 6.21 -0.30 -12.19
C LEU A 118 6.97 0.34 -11.03
N ALA A 119 6.60 1.56 -10.68
CA ALA A 119 7.06 2.23 -9.47
C ALA A 119 5.89 2.86 -8.71
N CYS A 120 6.05 2.95 -7.39
CA CYS A 120 5.06 3.56 -6.50
C CYS A 120 5.75 4.03 -5.22
N ALA A 121 5.20 5.04 -4.54
CA ALA A 121 5.70 5.41 -3.22
C ALA A 121 5.50 4.25 -2.22
N ILE A 122 6.46 4.08 -1.30
CA ILE A 122 6.47 2.98 -0.33
C ILE A 122 5.21 2.93 0.55
N HIS A 123 4.57 4.07 0.85
CA HIS A 123 3.32 4.07 1.61
C HIS A 123 2.14 3.46 0.81
N GLY A 124 2.25 3.38 -0.51
CA GLY A 124 1.27 2.70 -1.36
C GLY A 124 1.13 1.22 -1.01
N HIS A 125 2.18 0.57 -0.47
CA HIS A 125 2.07 -0.79 0.04
C HIS A 125 1.05 -0.89 1.19
N ALA A 126 1.05 0.06 2.13
CA ALA A 126 0.07 0.10 3.21
C ALA A 126 -1.35 0.40 2.68
N GLU A 127 -1.46 1.25 1.66
CA GLU A 127 -2.73 1.55 1.02
C GLU A 127 -3.32 0.34 0.27
N ILE A 128 -2.50 -0.51 -0.37
CA ILE A 128 -2.94 -1.76 -1.00
C ILE A 128 -3.57 -2.67 0.07
N VAL A 129 -2.85 -2.89 1.18
CA VAL A 129 -3.35 -3.73 2.28
C VAL A 129 -4.65 -3.15 2.86
N ALA A 130 -4.73 -1.82 3.02
CA ALA A 130 -5.96 -1.15 3.46
C ALA A 130 -7.12 -1.34 2.46
N ALA A 131 -6.85 -1.29 1.15
CA ALA A 131 -7.84 -1.55 0.11
C ALA A 131 -8.32 -3.01 0.11
N PHE A 132 -7.41 -3.97 0.31
CA PHE A 132 -7.75 -5.39 0.47
C PHE A 132 -8.65 -5.59 1.69
N HIS A 133 -8.27 -4.98 2.82
CA HIS A 133 -9.04 -5.06 4.05
C HIS A 133 -10.42 -4.39 3.93
N ARG A 134 -10.51 -3.28 3.18
CA ARG A 134 -11.80 -2.64 2.87
C ARG A 134 -12.73 -3.61 2.12
N LYS A 135 -12.23 -4.30 1.09
CA LYS A 135 -13.01 -5.32 0.35
C LYS A 135 -13.42 -6.48 1.26
N LEU A 136 -12.59 -6.88 2.22
CA LEU A 136 -12.95 -7.88 3.22
C LEU A 136 -14.10 -7.38 4.12
N ARG A 137 -13.98 -6.17 4.67
CA ARG A 137 -15.00 -5.54 5.51
C ARG A 137 -16.34 -5.39 4.78
N GLU A 138 -16.29 -5.07 3.50
CA GLU A 138 -17.46 -4.90 2.64
C GLU A 138 -18.00 -6.23 2.08
N GLY A 139 -17.39 -7.36 2.45
CA GLY A 139 -17.84 -8.70 2.06
C GLY A 139 -17.56 -9.08 0.60
N ALA A 140 -16.81 -8.25 -0.14
CA ALA A 140 -16.43 -8.52 -1.53
C ALA A 140 -15.41 -9.66 -1.65
N ILE A 141 -14.66 -9.95 -0.58
CA ILE A 141 -13.77 -11.10 -0.47
C ILE A 141 -13.96 -11.80 0.89
N LYS A 142 -13.64 -13.10 0.92
CA LYS A 142 -13.63 -13.93 2.13
C LYS A 142 -12.28 -13.83 2.85
N PRO A 143 -12.20 -14.14 4.16
CA PRO A 143 -10.94 -14.15 4.90
C PRO A 143 -9.82 -14.98 4.26
N VAL A 144 -10.15 -16.13 3.67
CA VAL A 144 -9.18 -16.97 2.94
C VAL A 144 -8.62 -16.28 1.70
N GLN A 145 -9.45 -15.51 0.97
CA GLN A 145 -9.00 -14.74 -0.18
C GLN A 145 -8.15 -13.55 0.25
N PHE A 146 -8.49 -12.90 1.37
CA PHE A 146 -7.66 -11.85 1.95
C PHE A 146 -6.25 -12.36 2.33
N ALA A 147 -6.16 -13.52 2.98
CA ALA A 147 -4.87 -14.14 3.29
C ALA A 147 -4.06 -14.45 2.03
N ALA A 148 -4.69 -15.06 1.01
CA ALA A 148 -4.04 -15.35 -0.27
C ALA A 148 -3.55 -14.08 -1.00
N LEU A 149 -4.30 -12.97 -0.91
CA LEU A 149 -3.87 -11.69 -1.48
C LEU A 149 -2.64 -11.10 -0.78
N LEU A 150 -2.54 -11.24 0.55
CA LEU A 150 -1.34 -10.81 1.28
C LEU A 150 -0.12 -11.66 0.91
N GLU A 151 -0.30 -12.97 0.73
CA GLU A 151 0.75 -13.88 0.25
C GLU A 151 1.19 -13.51 -1.17
N GLN A 152 0.23 -13.21 -2.06
CA GLN A 152 0.53 -12.77 -3.42
C GLN A 152 1.31 -11.45 -3.43
N LEU A 153 0.86 -10.44 -2.67
CA LEU A 153 1.58 -9.16 -2.57
C LEU A 153 3.02 -9.37 -2.06
N ALA A 154 3.22 -10.21 -1.05
CA ALA A 154 4.56 -10.52 -0.54
C ALA A 154 5.43 -11.25 -1.58
N ALA A 155 4.85 -12.14 -2.39
CA ALA A 155 5.55 -12.81 -3.49
C ALA A 155 5.93 -11.83 -4.60
N ASP A 156 5.05 -10.88 -4.93
CA ASP A 156 5.29 -9.83 -5.92
C ASP A 156 6.42 -8.89 -5.47
N ASP A 157 6.42 -8.50 -4.19
CA ASP A 157 7.48 -7.70 -3.57
C ASP A 157 8.84 -8.40 -3.61
N ALA A 158 8.87 -9.69 -3.24
CA ALA A 158 10.09 -10.50 -3.29
C ALA A 158 10.65 -10.64 -4.72
N GLN A 159 9.80 -10.51 -5.73
CA GLN A 159 10.16 -10.53 -7.15
C GLN A 159 10.48 -9.14 -7.72
N GLY A 160 10.28 -8.07 -6.94
CA GLY A 160 10.46 -6.70 -7.39
C GLY A 160 9.45 -6.28 -8.46
N ALA A 161 8.21 -6.79 -8.38
CA ALA A 161 7.15 -6.46 -9.34
C ALA A 161 6.81 -4.96 -9.35
N VAL A 162 6.98 -4.29 -8.21
CA VAL A 162 6.88 -2.84 -8.06
C VAL A 162 8.16 -2.31 -7.41
N GLN A 163 8.73 -1.28 -8.00
CA GLN A 163 9.78 -0.50 -7.39
C GLN A 163 9.16 0.43 -6.33
N TRP A 164 9.32 0.08 -5.07
CA TRP A 164 8.89 0.92 -3.95
C TRP A 164 9.86 2.07 -3.70
N LEU A 165 9.39 3.29 -3.92
CA LEU A 165 10.17 4.52 -3.81
C LEU A 165 10.08 5.06 -2.37
N PRO A 166 11.22 5.37 -1.72
CA PRO A 166 11.21 5.80 -0.32
C PRO A 166 10.56 7.18 -0.15
N LEU A 167 9.93 7.39 1.01
CA LEU A 167 9.56 8.73 1.47
C LEU A 167 10.78 9.39 2.10
N ALA A 168 11.45 10.25 1.32
CA ALA A 168 12.62 10.99 1.78
C ALA A 168 12.21 12.35 2.39
N PRO A 169 13.05 12.99 3.23
CA PRO A 169 12.75 14.31 3.79
C PRO A 169 12.39 15.36 2.73
N GLU A 170 12.98 15.27 1.53
CA GLU A 170 12.72 16.13 0.39
C GLU A 170 11.28 15.97 -0.13
N THR A 171 10.73 14.75 -0.06
CA THR A 171 9.33 14.49 -0.40
C THR A 171 8.41 15.28 0.52
N LEU A 172 8.64 15.25 1.83
CA LEU A 172 7.83 16.00 2.79
C LEU A 172 8.03 17.51 2.62
N GLY A 173 9.26 17.96 2.39
CA GLY A 173 9.57 19.36 2.08
C GLY A 173 8.79 19.86 0.86
N ARG A 174 8.73 19.08 -0.22
CA ARG A 174 7.91 19.39 -1.40
C ARG A 174 6.42 19.46 -1.08
N VAL A 175 5.89 18.48 -0.32
CA VAL A 175 4.47 18.51 0.09
C VAL A 175 4.15 19.82 0.81
N VAL A 176 4.93 20.18 1.83
CA VAL A 176 4.73 21.42 2.59
C VAL A 176 4.80 22.65 1.68
N ALA A 177 5.81 22.73 0.82
CA ALA A 177 5.97 23.85 -0.11
C ALA A 177 4.79 23.98 -1.08
N VAL A 178 4.28 22.87 -1.61
CA VAL A 178 3.12 22.88 -2.51
C VAL A 178 1.85 23.30 -1.75
N TYR A 179 1.58 22.75 -0.57
CA TYR A 179 0.40 23.11 0.22
C TYR A 179 0.39 24.58 0.64
N ALA A 180 1.56 25.18 0.89
CA ALA A 180 1.65 26.61 1.21
C ALA A 180 1.15 27.53 0.07
N GLY A 181 1.23 27.06 -1.18
CA GLY A 181 0.76 27.78 -2.37
C GLY A 181 -0.48 27.17 -3.03
N LEU A 182 -1.08 26.13 -2.45
CA LEU A 182 -2.16 25.39 -3.09
C LEU A 182 -3.47 26.20 -3.02
N PRO A 183 -4.18 26.42 -4.15
CA PRO A 183 -5.45 27.12 -4.11
C PRO A 183 -6.46 26.39 -3.22
N ALA A 184 -7.24 27.15 -2.42
CA ALA A 184 -8.20 26.59 -1.47
C ALA A 184 -9.29 25.71 -2.10
N ALA A 185 -9.54 25.86 -3.40
CA ALA A 185 -10.48 25.04 -4.15
C ALA A 185 -9.93 23.64 -4.52
N VAL A 186 -8.62 23.42 -4.39
CA VAL A 186 -8.00 22.12 -4.68
C VAL A 186 -8.14 21.22 -3.47
N PHE A 187 -9.01 20.23 -3.58
CA PHE A 187 -9.10 19.16 -2.60
C PHE A 187 -7.99 18.13 -2.87
N LEU A 188 -7.04 18.00 -1.94
CA LEU A 188 -5.95 17.03 -2.01
C LEU A 188 -5.70 16.45 -0.62
N ARG A 189 -5.67 15.12 -0.50
CA ARG A 189 -5.34 14.46 0.76
C ARG A 189 -3.83 14.33 0.91
N ALA A 190 -3.35 14.29 2.14
CA ALA A 190 -1.92 14.18 2.43
C ALA A 190 -1.27 12.94 1.78
N ALA A 191 -1.94 11.79 1.78
CA ALA A 191 -1.42 10.57 1.15
C ALA A 191 -1.30 10.69 -0.39
N ASP A 192 -2.27 11.33 -1.04
CA ASP A 192 -2.20 11.62 -2.49
C ASP A 192 -1.05 12.58 -2.79
N ALA A 193 -0.86 13.59 -1.94
CA ALA A 193 0.26 14.53 -2.07
C ALA A 193 1.61 13.85 -1.89
N LEU A 194 1.74 12.85 -1.02
CA LEU A 194 2.95 12.05 -0.90
C LEU A 194 3.24 11.28 -2.18
N HIS A 195 2.23 10.69 -2.84
CA HIS A 195 2.43 10.06 -4.16
C HIS A 195 2.98 11.06 -5.18
N LEU A 196 2.33 12.22 -5.32
CA LEU A 196 2.73 13.25 -6.27
C LEU A 196 4.13 13.78 -5.96
N ALA A 197 4.44 14.04 -4.70
CA ALA A 197 5.76 14.51 -4.30
C ALA A 197 6.84 13.46 -4.56
N THR A 198 6.62 12.19 -4.21
CA THR A 198 7.57 11.11 -4.47
C THR A 198 7.82 10.95 -5.97
N ALA A 199 6.78 10.94 -6.79
CA ALA A 199 6.94 10.85 -8.24
C ALA A 199 7.78 12.02 -8.78
N ALA A 200 7.52 13.25 -8.32
CA ALA A 200 8.25 14.43 -8.78
C ALA A 200 9.72 14.42 -8.32
N GLU A 201 10.00 14.04 -7.07
CA GLU A 201 11.38 13.93 -6.54
C GLU A 201 12.18 12.83 -7.24
N GLN A 202 11.52 11.76 -7.71
CA GLN A 202 12.16 10.66 -8.44
C GLN A 202 12.25 10.95 -9.96
N GLY A 203 11.89 12.15 -10.41
CA GLY A 203 12.06 12.59 -11.80
C GLY A 203 11.03 12.04 -12.78
N PHE A 204 9.91 11.50 -12.29
CA PHE A 204 8.80 11.10 -13.17
C PHE A 204 8.16 12.34 -13.80
N SER A 205 7.69 12.21 -15.04
CA SER A 205 6.93 13.26 -15.73
C SER A 205 5.42 13.06 -15.67
N SER A 206 4.97 11.85 -15.35
CA SER A 206 3.57 11.46 -15.33
C SER A 206 3.26 10.51 -14.19
N VAL A 207 2.04 10.62 -13.65
CA VAL A 207 1.47 9.70 -12.67
C VAL A 207 0.17 9.14 -13.23
N TYR A 208 -0.08 7.86 -12.96
CA TYR A 208 -1.28 7.18 -13.40
C TYR A 208 -2.20 6.88 -12.21
N SER A 209 -3.46 7.29 -12.32
CA SER A 209 -4.46 7.19 -11.26
C SER A 209 -5.88 7.22 -11.84
N ASN A 210 -6.86 6.75 -11.06
CA ASN A 210 -8.28 6.95 -11.34
C ASN A 210 -8.91 8.06 -10.48
N ASP A 211 -8.16 8.65 -9.54
CA ASP A 211 -8.67 9.69 -8.64
C ASP A 211 -8.58 11.07 -9.31
N SER A 212 -9.73 11.66 -9.63
CA SER A 212 -9.80 12.97 -10.28
C SER A 212 -9.15 14.08 -9.47
N HIS A 213 -9.18 14.00 -8.14
CA HIS A 213 -8.56 15.01 -7.28
C HIS A 213 -7.03 14.92 -7.32
N LEU A 214 -6.48 13.69 -7.25
CA LEU A 214 -5.05 13.45 -7.42
C LEU A 214 -4.57 13.93 -8.80
N LEU A 215 -5.30 13.57 -9.86
CA LEU A 215 -4.94 13.95 -11.23
C LEU A 215 -4.99 15.46 -11.46
N ALA A 216 -6.01 16.14 -10.93
CA ALA A 216 -6.11 17.60 -11.01
C ALA A 216 -4.99 18.31 -10.24
N ALA A 217 -4.52 17.72 -9.13
CA ALA A 217 -3.44 18.25 -8.32
C ALA A 217 -2.05 18.00 -8.91
N ALA A 218 -1.87 17.01 -9.79
CA ALA A 218 -0.57 16.60 -10.33
C ALA A 218 0.25 17.78 -10.92
N LYS A 219 -0.40 18.71 -11.61
CA LYS A 219 0.24 19.90 -12.19
C LYS A 219 0.94 20.79 -11.15
N HIS A 220 0.45 20.82 -9.91
CA HIS A 220 1.05 21.60 -8.82
C HIS A 220 2.37 21.00 -8.33
N PHE A 221 2.64 19.73 -8.67
CA PHE A 221 3.90 19.03 -8.40
C PHE A 221 4.82 18.98 -9.62
N GLY A 222 4.42 19.58 -10.75
CA GLY A 222 5.16 19.50 -12.03
C GLY A 222 4.92 18.21 -12.81
N LEU A 223 3.83 17.50 -12.54
CA LEU A 223 3.50 16.20 -13.12
C LEU A 223 2.28 16.28 -14.05
N SER A 224 2.22 15.36 -15.01
CA SER A 224 1.01 15.10 -15.79
C SER A 224 0.21 13.95 -15.16
N GLY A 225 -1.03 14.23 -14.74
CA GLY A 225 -1.96 13.19 -14.34
C GLY A 225 -2.54 12.47 -15.57
N ARG A 226 -2.51 11.14 -15.58
CA ARG A 226 -3.05 10.31 -16.68
C ARG A 226 -4.05 9.27 -16.15
N ASN A 227 -5.17 9.13 -16.85
CA ASN A 227 -6.14 8.06 -16.63
C ASN A 227 -6.33 7.28 -17.93
N VAL A 228 -6.05 5.97 -17.91
CA VAL A 228 -6.27 5.06 -19.06
C VAL A 228 -7.60 4.32 -18.98
N ILE A 229 -8.33 4.48 -17.87
CA ILE A 229 -9.67 3.93 -17.73
C ILE A 229 -10.60 4.85 -18.52
N VAL A 230 -10.98 4.41 -19.71
CA VAL A 230 -11.99 5.11 -20.50
C VAL A 230 -13.30 5.03 -19.72
N ALA A 231 -13.92 6.18 -19.45
CA ALA A 231 -15.32 6.18 -19.05
C ALA A 231 -16.10 5.48 -20.18
N ALA A 232 -16.91 4.48 -19.85
CA ALA A 232 -17.80 3.87 -20.83
C ALA A 232 -18.58 4.98 -21.55
N PRO A 233 -18.73 4.91 -22.88
CA PRO A 233 -19.45 5.92 -23.65
C PRO A 233 -20.92 6.07 -23.19
#